data_AF-A0A927NC23-F1
#
_entry.id   AF-A0A927NC23-F1
#
_cell.length_a   1.000
_cell.length_b   1.000
_cell.length_c   1.000
_cell.angle_alpha   90.00
_cell.angle_beta   90.00
_cell.angle_gamma   90.00
#
_symmetry.space_group_name_H-M   'P 1'
#
loop_
_entity.id
_entity.type
_entity.pdbx_description
1 polymer ?
#
loop_
_entity_poly.entity_id
_entity_poly.type
_entity_poly.pdbx_seq_one_letter_code
_entity_poly.pdbx_strand_id
1 'polypeptide(L)'
;MKGKWRTILLILLILPIVVFFPACSCNDDTSTPVVTDIPCTVHFFTMSEDTFNIPKQTINKGGVVRRPEDPIKKGYVFEGWYTSNKFEPETLWRFDIDTVQNNMTLYAKWSIRKYG
;
A
#
# COMPACT_ATOMS: atom_id res chain seq x y z
N MET A 1 38.36 -46.69 9.27
CA MET A 1 37.65 -47.32 8.14
C MET A 1 38.53 -47.14 6.90
N LYS A 2 38.96 -48.25 6.28
CA LYS A 2 40.01 -48.32 5.25
C LYS A 2 39.39 -48.61 3.88
N GLY A 3 39.90 -47.93 2.85
CA GLY A 3 39.97 -48.42 1.46
C GLY A 3 38.64 -48.50 0.72
N LYS A 4 38.58 -48.48 -0.61
CA LYS A 4 39.56 -48.47 -1.72
C LYS A 4 38.67 -48.17 -2.97
N TRP A 5 39.18 -47.84 -4.15
CA TRP A 5 39.09 -48.67 -5.38
C TRP A 5 39.01 -47.63 -6.52
N ARG A 6 40.13 -47.06 -7.01
CA ARG A 6 40.84 -47.49 -8.24
C ARG A 6 39.93 -48.15 -9.29
N THR A 7 39.68 -47.46 -10.41
CA THR A 7 39.98 -47.85 -11.81
C THR A 7 39.33 -46.81 -12.75
N ILE A 8 40.08 -45.92 -13.41
CA ILE A 8 40.88 -46.11 -14.65
C ILE A 8 40.00 -46.07 -15.91
N LEU A 9 40.21 -45.04 -16.74
CA LEU A 9 40.40 -45.05 -18.21
C LEU A 9 40.22 -43.62 -18.73
N LEU A 10 41.30 -42.83 -18.87
CA LEU A 10 41.96 -42.54 -20.16
C LEU A 10 40.99 -42.03 -21.24
N ILE A 11 41.01 -40.73 -21.54
CA ILE A 11 40.89 -40.10 -22.88
C ILE A 11 41.35 -38.64 -22.68
N LEU A 12 42.62 -38.35 -22.96
CA LEU A 12 43.12 -37.77 -24.22
C LEU A 12 42.78 -36.27 -24.38
N LEU A 13 43.81 -35.45 -24.18
CA LEU A 13 44.11 -34.15 -24.79
C LEU A 13 43.35 -33.91 -26.11
N ILE A 14 42.20 -33.21 -26.10
CA ILE A 14 41.61 -32.65 -27.34
C ILE A 14 40.94 -31.29 -27.06
N LEU A 15 41.69 -30.25 -27.44
CA LEU A 15 41.30 -28.91 -27.92
C LEU A 15 40.55 -27.93 -26.98
N PRO A 16 41.05 -26.69 -26.79
CA PRO A 16 40.35 -25.68 -26.01
C PRO A 16 39.19 -25.15 -26.86
N ILE A 17 38.00 -25.74 -26.74
CA ILE A 17 36.81 -25.13 -27.31
C ILE A 17 36.26 -24.19 -26.24
N VAL A 18 36.69 -22.94 -26.36
CA VAL A 18 36.05 -21.77 -25.77
C VAL A 18 34.62 -21.72 -26.33
N VAL A 19 33.71 -22.46 -25.73
CA VAL A 19 32.27 -22.23 -25.92
C VAL A 19 31.88 -21.10 -24.98
N PHE A 20 31.96 -19.92 -25.57
CA PHE A 20 31.33 -18.69 -25.18
C PHE A 20 29.84 -18.94 -24.89
N PHE A 21 29.47 -19.18 -23.64
CA PHE A 21 28.12 -18.94 -23.15
C PHE A 21 28.15 -17.72 -22.23
N PRO A 22 27.62 -16.58 -22.69
CA PRO A 22 27.51 -15.40 -21.87
C PRO A 22 26.28 -15.57 -20.98
N ALA A 23 26.50 -15.56 -19.68
CA ALA A 23 25.62 -14.89 -18.73
C ALA A 23 26.39 -14.81 -17.43
N CYS A 24 26.64 -13.59 -16.97
CA CYS A 24 27.19 -13.35 -15.65
C CYS A 24 26.36 -14.15 -14.64
N SER A 25 26.99 -15.09 -13.94
CA SER A 25 26.50 -15.54 -12.65
C SER A 25 26.79 -14.39 -11.68
N CYS A 26 25.96 -13.36 -11.75
CA CYS A 26 25.70 -12.51 -10.60
C CYS A 26 24.56 -13.20 -9.89
N ASN A 27 24.87 -14.06 -8.93
CA ASN A 27 23.89 -14.39 -7.91
C ASN A 27 23.74 -13.12 -7.09
N ASP A 28 22.82 -12.26 -7.54
CA ASP A 28 22.41 -11.10 -6.79
C ASP A 28 21.57 -11.62 -5.63
N ASP A 29 22.18 -11.69 -4.45
CA ASP A 29 21.48 -11.69 -3.17
C ASP A 29 20.74 -10.35 -3.05
N THR A 30 19.68 -10.17 -3.84
CA THR A 30 18.61 -9.28 -3.44
C THR A 30 17.57 -10.15 -2.78
N SER A 31 17.62 -10.21 -1.45
CA SER A 31 16.38 -10.04 -0.71
C SER A 31 15.68 -8.84 -1.34
N THR A 32 14.78 -9.09 -2.30
CA THR A 32 13.85 -8.07 -2.73
C THR A 32 13.20 -7.60 -1.43
N PRO A 33 13.34 -6.33 -1.00
CA PRO A 33 12.37 -5.85 -0.04
C PRO A 33 11.03 -6.14 -0.70
N VAL A 34 10.17 -6.91 -0.04
CA VAL A 34 8.77 -7.01 -0.48
C VAL A 34 8.26 -5.59 -0.37
N VAL A 35 8.39 -4.84 -1.47
CA VAL A 35 7.97 -3.46 -1.57
C VAL A 35 6.46 -3.52 -1.46
N THR A 36 5.97 -3.16 -0.29
CA THR A 36 4.56 -3.01 0.09
C THR A 36 3.95 -1.80 -0.63
N ASP A 37 4.14 -1.69 -1.95
CA ASP A 37 3.55 -0.68 -2.82
C ASP A 37 2.16 -1.16 -3.27
N ILE A 38 1.29 -1.46 -2.29
CA ILE A 38 -0.09 -1.83 -2.54
C ILE A 38 -0.90 -0.52 -2.52
N PRO A 39 -1.30 0.03 -3.68
CA PRO A 39 -2.06 1.27 -3.72
C PRO A 39 -3.45 1.03 -3.15
N CYS A 40 -3.81 1.82 -2.15
CA CYS A 40 -5.12 1.86 -1.54
C CYS A 40 -5.83 3.15 -1.95
N THR A 41 -7.12 3.04 -2.26
CA THR A 41 -7.97 4.18 -2.62
C THR A 41 -8.81 4.61 -1.42
N VAL A 42 -8.72 5.89 -1.06
CA VAL A 42 -9.56 6.53 -0.04
C VAL A 42 -10.60 7.38 -0.73
N HIS A 43 -11.87 7.04 -0.49
CA HIS A 43 -13.03 7.80 -0.95
C HIS A 43 -13.57 8.68 0.18
N PHE A 44 -13.95 9.91 -0.12
CA PHE A 44 -14.58 10.83 0.83
C PHE A 44 -16.07 10.95 0.50
N PHE A 45 -16.92 10.50 1.42
CA PHE A 45 -18.36 10.50 1.22
C PHE A 45 -19.03 11.51 2.16
N THR A 46 -19.57 12.58 1.56
CA THR A 46 -20.08 13.75 2.29
C THR A 46 -21.58 13.69 2.56
N MET A 47 -22.33 12.83 1.86
CA MET A 47 -23.80 12.77 1.93
C MET A 47 -24.48 14.13 1.69
N SER A 48 -23.93 14.93 0.78
CA SER A 48 -24.47 16.24 0.41
C SER A 48 -24.27 16.48 -1.09
N GLU A 49 -25.35 16.87 -1.75
CA GLU A 49 -25.35 17.29 -3.16
C GLU A 49 -24.73 18.67 -3.35
N ASP A 50 -24.75 19.49 -2.30
CA ASP A 50 -24.22 20.87 -2.30
C ASP A 50 -22.70 20.94 -2.08
N THR A 51 -22.07 19.82 -1.69
CA THR A 51 -20.62 19.80 -1.41
C THR A 51 -19.83 19.64 -2.71
N PHE A 52 -18.78 20.45 -2.87
CA PHE A 52 -17.81 20.28 -3.95
C PHE A 52 -17.18 18.88 -3.89
N ASN A 53 -17.14 18.19 -5.03
CA ASN A 53 -16.63 16.82 -5.11
C ASN A 53 -15.19 16.73 -4.56
N ILE A 54 -15.01 16.05 -3.43
CA ILE A 54 -13.69 15.87 -2.82
C ILE A 54 -12.94 14.79 -3.63
N PRO A 55 -11.75 15.09 -4.17
CA PRO A 55 -11.02 14.12 -4.97
C PRO A 55 -10.60 12.92 -4.14
N LYS A 56 -10.71 11.73 -4.74
CA LYS A 56 -10.18 10.49 -4.15
C LYS A 56 -8.66 10.60 -4.02
N GLN A 57 -8.11 9.89 -3.04
CA GLN A 57 -6.67 9.78 -2.87
C GLN A 57 -6.21 8.34 -3.04
N THR A 58 -5.08 8.17 -3.72
CA THR A 58 -4.40 6.88 -3.87
C THR A 58 -3.12 6.91 -3.07
N ILE A 59 -3.00 6.01 -2.10
CA ILE A 59 -1.95 6.01 -1.08
C ILE A 59 -1.51 4.58 -0.86
N ASN A 60 -0.21 4.36 -0.74
CA ASN A 60 0.32 3.04 -0.46
C ASN A 60 -0.14 2.56 0.91
N LYS A 61 -0.33 1.25 1.04
CA LYS A 61 -0.66 0.63 2.32
C LYS A 61 0.33 1.04 3.41
N GLY A 62 -0.18 1.44 4.57
CA GLY A 62 0.58 2.02 5.68
C GLY A 62 0.85 3.52 5.56
N GLY A 63 0.47 4.15 4.45
CA GLY A 63 0.61 5.60 4.26
C GLY A 63 -0.49 6.41 4.94
N VAL A 64 -0.25 7.71 5.04
CA VAL A 64 -1.13 8.69 5.71
C VAL A 64 -1.95 9.46 4.69
N VAL A 65 -3.24 9.66 4.97
CA VAL A 65 -4.16 10.43 4.12
C VAL A 65 -3.94 11.92 4.29
N ARG A 66 -3.90 12.69 3.19
CA ARG A 66 -3.92 14.15 3.30
C ARG A 66 -5.33 14.60 3.66
N ARG A 67 -5.48 15.39 4.72
CA ARG A 67 -6.79 15.96 5.08
C ARG A 67 -7.33 16.84 3.94
N PRO A 68 -8.57 16.61 3.45
CA PRO A 68 -9.20 17.49 2.47
C PRO A 68 -9.67 18.79 3.14
N GLU A 69 -10.08 19.78 2.35
CA GLU A 69 -10.86 20.90 2.88
C GLU A 69 -12.16 20.40 3.50
N ASP A 70 -12.60 21.09 4.56
CA ASP A 70 -13.80 20.70 5.26
C ASP A 70 -15.02 20.87 4.33
N PRO A 71 -15.84 19.82 4.15
CA PRO A 71 -16.99 19.90 3.28
C PRO A 71 -18.02 20.89 3.82
N ILE A 72 -18.82 21.47 2.92
CA ILE A 72 -19.90 22.39 3.27
C ILE A 72 -21.25 21.73 2.97
N LYS A 73 -22.14 21.74 3.97
CA LYS A 73 -23.53 21.30 3.84
C LYS A 73 -24.45 22.34 4.48
N LYS A 74 -25.37 22.91 3.69
CA LYS A 74 -26.24 24.01 4.14
C LYS A 74 -27.08 23.60 5.36
N GLY A 75 -27.01 24.40 6.43
CA GLY A 75 -27.75 24.15 7.68
C GLY A 75 -27.09 23.16 8.64
N TYR A 76 -25.89 22.66 8.31
CA TYR A 76 -25.14 21.72 9.13
C TYR A 76 -23.74 22.24 9.45
N VAL A 77 -23.14 21.70 10.51
CA VAL A 77 -21.75 21.87 10.92
C VAL A 77 -21.03 20.55 10.70
N PHE A 78 -19.86 20.61 10.06
CA PHE A 78 -18.99 19.44 9.87
C PHE A 78 -18.29 19.08 11.18
N GLU A 79 -18.41 17.81 11.61
CA GLU A 79 -17.85 17.33 12.88
C GLU A 79 -16.58 16.49 12.71
N GLY A 80 -16.35 15.95 11.50
CA GLY A 80 -15.18 15.11 11.23
C GLY A 80 -15.46 13.95 10.28
N TRP A 81 -14.40 13.21 10.00
CA TRP A 81 -14.39 12.04 9.12
C TRP A 81 -14.36 10.75 9.93
N TYR A 82 -15.16 9.77 9.52
CA TYR A 82 -15.29 8.48 10.21
C TYR A 82 -15.12 7.32 9.22
N THR A 83 -14.55 6.20 9.66
CA THR A 83 -14.43 4.97 8.84
C THR A 83 -15.74 4.20 8.73
N SER A 84 -16.75 4.57 9.53
CA SER A 84 -18.08 3.98 9.55
C SER A 84 -19.15 5.06 9.52
N ASN A 85 -20.25 4.77 8.82
CA ASN A 85 -21.44 5.62 8.79
C ASN A 85 -22.27 5.56 10.09
N LYS A 86 -21.87 4.74 11.07
CA LYS A 86 -22.46 4.71 12.42
C LYS A 86 -21.94 5.83 13.32
N PHE A 87 -20.83 6.47 12.94
CA PHE A 87 -20.24 7.60 13.67
C PHE A 87 -19.90 7.32 15.14
N GLU A 88 -19.54 6.07 15.43
CA GLU A 88 -19.06 5.63 16.74
C GLU A 88 -17.68 6.27 17.02
N PRO A 89 -17.37 6.67 18.27
CA PRO A 89 -16.12 7.38 18.60
C PRO A 89 -14.84 6.68 18.13
N GLU A 90 -14.80 5.36 18.18
CA GLU A 90 -13.69 4.49 17.74
C GLU A 90 -13.46 4.51 16.22
N THR A 91 -14.45 4.97 15.45
CA THR A 91 -14.36 5.07 13.99
C THR A 91 -13.92 6.45 13.52
N LEU A 92 -13.66 7.40 14.45
CA LEU A 92 -13.14 8.72 14.13
C LEU A 92 -11.76 8.60 13.48
N TRP A 93 -11.63 9.13 12.27
CA TRP A 93 -10.37 9.17 11.54
C TRP A 93 -9.51 10.35 11.97
N ARG A 94 -8.27 10.08 12.36
CA ARG A 94 -7.25 11.05 12.76
C ARG A 94 -6.14 11.10 11.72
N PHE A 95 -6.16 12.12 10.86
CA PHE A 95 -5.23 12.26 9.73
C PHE A 95 -3.75 12.31 10.12
N ASP A 96 -3.42 12.65 11.36
CA ASP A 96 -2.02 12.76 11.81
C ASP A 96 -1.41 11.44 12.27
N ILE A 97 -2.24 10.42 12.53
CA ILE A 97 -1.79 9.17 13.17
C ILE A 97 -2.36 7.90 12.51
N ASP A 98 -3.52 7.97 11.87
CA ASP A 98 -4.14 6.81 11.22
C ASP A 98 -3.53 6.58 9.83
N THR A 99 -3.40 5.30 9.48
CA THR A 99 -2.79 4.85 8.23
C THR A 99 -3.75 3.99 7.42
N VAL A 100 -3.68 4.11 6.10
CA VAL A 100 -4.54 3.37 5.18
C VAL A 100 -4.07 1.92 5.10
N GLN A 101 -4.95 0.98 5.42
CA GLN A 101 -4.61 -0.46 5.38
C GLN A 101 -5.18 -1.18 4.15
N ASN A 102 -6.22 -0.60 3.55
CA ASN A 102 -6.97 -1.13 2.41
C ASN A 102 -7.79 0.00 1.78
N ASN A 103 -8.43 -0.29 0.64
CA ASN A 103 -9.43 0.60 0.05
C ASN A 103 -10.53 0.89 1.07
N MET A 104 -10.83 2.16 1.31
CA MET A 104 -11.79 2.57 2.33
C MET A 104 -12.56 3.83 1.94
N THR A 105 -13.67 4.03 2.64
CA THR A 105 -14.47 5.26 2.53
C THR A 105 -14.48 5.95 3.88
N LEU A 106 -14.18 7.24 3.88
CA LEU A 106 -14.37 8.13 5.02
C LEU A 106 -15.72 8.85 4.87
N TYR A 107 -16.54 8.79 5.91
CA TYR A 107 -17.88 9.33 5.99
C TYR A 107 -17.86 10.63 6.78
N ALA A 108 -18.39 11.71 6.20
CA ALA A 108 -18.53 12.98 6.90
C ALA A 108 -19.65 12.91 7.93
N LYS A 109 -19.35 13.27 9.19
CA LYS A 109 -20.34 13.48 10.24
C LYS A 109 -20.79 14.93 10.27
N TRP A 110 -22.08 15.12 10.50
CA TRP A 110 -22.72 16.43 10.50
C TRP A 110 -23.60 16.62 11.73
N SER A 111 -23.59 17.83 12.29
CA SER A 111 -24.55 18.27 13.32
C SER A 111 -25.44 19.37 12.75
N ILE A 112 -26.71 19.43 13.17
CA ILE A 112 -27.61 20.53 12.77
C ILE A 112 -27.08 21.83 13.38
N ARG A 113 -26.96 22.87 12.56
CA ARG A 113 -26.62 24.21 13.04
C ARG A 113 -27.77 24.71 13.91
N LYS A 114 -27.56 24.82 15.22
CA LYS A 114 -28.53 25.48 16.10
C LYS A 114 -28.43 26.99 15.87
N TYR A 115 -29.54 27.58 15.43
CA TYR A 115 -29.73 29.03 15.50
C TYR A 115 -30.14 29.35 16.93
N GLY A 116 -29.36 30.17 17.60
CA GLY A 116 -29.70 30.75 18.90
C GLY A 116 -30.64 31.94 18.75
#